data_AF-A0A820JHK6-F1
#
_entry.id   AF-A0A820JHK6-F1
#
_cell.length_a   1.000
_cell.length_b   1.000
_cell.length_c   1.000
_cell.angle_alpha   90.00
_cell.angle_beta   90.00
_cell.angle_gamma   90.00
#
_symmetry.space_group_name_H-M   'P 1'
#
loop_
_entity.id
_entity.type
_entity.pdbx_description
1 polymer ?
#
loop_
_entity_poly.entity_id
_entity_poly.type
_entity_poly.pdbx_seq_one_letter_code
_entity_poly.pdbx_strand_id
1 'polypeptide(L)'
;RNAHGNITNKQHQYKTRYDKQRADPHYSINDRVLIRRHGLKNKLEPKYSMTSQIIIQEKHPLYVVKDETTQSLHEFASSGIPDVMCQSSMYANDCTNEELIENEKCSEKEFISKLKRRLDKLARHAAASGSLEGEPTSVMIEKQCVLIDQLCTRLDL
;
A
#
# COMPACT_ATOMS: atom_id res chain seq x y z
N ARG A 1 -47.58 -33.17 25.63
CA ARG A 1 -47.28 -32.17 24.58
C ARG A 1 -46.20 -31.22 25.12
N ASN A 2 -45.01 -31.16 24.52
CA ASN A 2 -43.89 -30.36 25.03
C ASN A 2 -44.14 -28.86 24.84
N ALA A 3 -44.32 -28.12 25.94
CA ALA A 3 -44.55 -26.68 25.93
C ALA A 3 -43.43 -25.91 25.21
N HIS A 4 -42.18 -26.35 25.37
CA HIS A 4 -41.01 -25.77 24.68
C HIS A 4 -41.15 -25.83 23.16
N GLY A 5 -41.51 -26.99 22.60
CA GLY A 5 -41.68 -27.15 21.14
C GLY A 5 -42.79 -26.26 20.57
N ASN A 6 -43.89 -26.11 21.30
CA ASN A 6 -44.97 -25.21 20.90
C ASN A 6 -44.52 -23.74 20.89
N ILE A 7 -43.68 -23.32 21.84
CA ILE A 7 -43.14 -21.96 21.91
C ILE A 7 -42.19 -21.70 20.74
N THR A 8 -41.24 -22.61 20.49
CA THR A 8 -40.30 -22.47 19.36
C THR A 8 -41.02 -22.42 18.02
N ASN A 9 -42.04 -23.27 17.82
CA ASN A 9 -42.83 -23.28 16.59
C ASN A 9 -43.61 -21.98 16.39
N LYS A 10 -44.23 -21.44 17.45
CA LYS A 10 -44.91 -20.12 17.38
C LYS A 10 -43.93 -18.99 17.07
N GLN A 11 -42.76 -18.97 17.72
CA GLN A 11 -41.72 -17.98 17.45
C GLN A 11 -41.24 -18.04 15.99
N HIS A 12 -41.03 -19.25 15.47
CA HIS A 12 -40.65 -19.44 14.07
C HIS A 12 -41.73 -18.91 13.12
N GLN A 13 -43.00 -19.26 13.35
CA GLN A 13 -44.12 -18.76 12.54
C GLN A 13 -44.25 -17.24 12.57
N TYR A 14 -44.08 -16.61 13.74
CA TYR A 14 -44.10 -15.15 13.85
C TYR A 14 -42.92 -14.52 13.11
N LYS A 15 -41.71 -15.07 13.23
CA LYS A 15 -40.54 -14.61 12.49
C LYS A 15 -40.79 -14.69 10.98
N THR A 16 -41.26 -15.83 10.48
CA THR A 16 -41.54 -16.01 9.04
C THR A 16 -42.59 -15.04 8.53
N ARG A 17 -43.65 -14.77 9.30
CA ARG A 17 -44.68 -13.79 8.92
C ARG A 17 -44.11 -12.36 8.90
N TYR A 18 -43.33 -12.00 9.91
CA TYR A 18 -42.68 -10.70 10.00
C TYR A 18 -41.70 -10.46 8.84
N ASP A 19 -40.83 -11.45 8.58
CA ASP A 19 -39.86 -11.41 7.48
C ASP A 19 -40.53 -11.26 6.11
N LYS A 20 -41.71 -11.87 5.90
CA LYS A 20 -42.49 -11.76 4.66
C LYS A 20 -43.18 -10.40 4.45
N GLN A 21 -43.47 -9.66 5.52
CA GLN A 21 -44.17 -8.37 5.46
C GLN A 21 -43.23 -7.17 5.37
N ARG A 22 -41.93 -7.43 5.22
CA ARG A 22 -40.90 -6.40 5.20
C ARG A 22 -40.76 -5.88 3.77
N ALA A 23 -41.31 -4.70 3.53
CA ALA A 23 -41.61 -4.21 2.19
C ALA A 23 -40.36 -3.78 1.40
N ASP A 24 -39.26 -3.38 2.05
CA ASP A 24 -38.08 -2.85 1.36
C ASP A 24 -36.74 -3.30 1.98
N PRO A 25 -35.69 -3.50 1.16
CA PRO A 25 -34.32 -3.63 1.65
C PRO A 25 -33.84 -2.32 2.27
N HIS A 26 -33.50 -2.36 3.55
CA HIS A 26 -32.99 -1.21 4.29
C HIS A 26 -31.49 -0.92 4.09
N TYR A 27 -30.74 -1.86 3.50
CA TYR A 27 -29.30 -1.76 3.33
C TYR A 27 -28.88 -2.27 1.97
N SER A 28 -27.88 -1.64 1.37
CA SER A 28 -27.33 -1.98 0.08
C SER A 28 -25.98 -2.70 0.21
N ILE A 29 -25.55 -3.35 -0.87
CA ILE A 29 -24.20 -3.90 -0.97
C ILE A 29 -23.18 -2.78 -0.74
N ASN A 30 -22.12 -3.09 0.01
CA ASN A 30 -21.06 -2.20 0.47
C ASN A 30 -21.40 -1.25 1.63
N ASP A 31 -22.64 -1.28 2.16
CA ASP A 31 -22.95 -0.53 3.37
C ASP A 31 -22.18 -1.06 4.57
N ARG A 32 -21.71 -0.13 5.42
CA ARG A 32 -21.05 -0.44 6.70
C ARG A 32 -22.09 -0.59 7.79
N VAL A 33 -22.14 -1.75 8.43
CA VAL A 33 -23.10 -2.07 9.48
C VAL A 33 -22.41 -2.63 10.72
N LEU A 34 -23.04 -2.42 11.88
CA LEU A 34 -22.63 -3.03 13.14
C LEU A 34 -23.54 -4.22 13.45
N ILE A 35 -22.94 -5.35 13.83
CA ILE A 35 -23.70 -6.55 14.17
C ILE A 35 -24.13 -6.48 15.63
N ARG A 36 -25.43 -6.62 15.89
CA ARG A 36 -25.94 -6.80 17.25
C ARG A 36 -25.40 -8.11 17.84
N ARG A 37 -24.63 -8.02 18.93
CA ARG A 37 -24.18 -9.15 19.74
C ARG A 37 -25.08 -9.29 20.95
N HIS A 38 -25.69 -10.47 21.12
CA HIS A 38 -26.47 -10.75 22.33
C HIS A 38 -25.51 -11.01 23.50
N GLY A 39 -25.55 -10.11 24.50
CA GLY A 39 -24.83 -10.30 25.75
C GLY A 39 -25.51 -11.34 26.66
N LEU A 40 -24.77 -11.82 27.66
CA LEU A 40 -25.19 -12.91 28.55
C LEU A 40 -26.43 -12.62 29.40
N LYS A 41 -26.82 -11.35 29.67
CA LYS A 41 -27.80 -11.09 30.75
C LYS A 41 -28.94 -10.09 30.50
N ASN A 42 -28.87 -9.09 29.61
CA ASN A 42 -29.92 -8.07 29.52
C ASN A 42 -30.49 -7.89 28.10
N LYS A 43 -31.82 -7.95 27.97
CA LYS A 43 -32.57 -7.65 26.73
C LYS A 43 -32.68 -6.15 26.44
N LEU A 44 -32.41 -5.33 27.45
CA LEU A 44 -32.65 -3.89 27.45
C LEU A 44 -31.59 -3.09 26.68
N GLU A 45 -30.36 -3.59 26.58
CA GLU A 45 -29.28 -2.88 25.89
C GLU A 45 -28.67 -3.78 24.80
N PRO A 46 -28.98 -3.53 23.52
CA PRO A 46 -28.30 -4.21 22.43
C PRO A 46 -26.82 -3.82 22.45
N LYS A 47 -25.95 -4.82 22.61
CA LYS A 47 -24.52 -4.62 22.35
C LYS A 47 -24.27 -4.79 20.86
N TYR A 48 -23.35 -4.02 20.32
CA TYR A 48 -22.95 -4.09 18.91
C TYR A 48 -21.49 -4.56 18.80
N SER A 49 -21.08 -4.98 17.60
CA SER A 49 -19.68 -5.22 17.30
C SER A 49 -18.87 -3.93 17.46
N MET A 50 -17.61 -4.05 17.89
CA MET A 50 -16.70 -2.89 17.99
C MET A 50 -16.24 -2.42 16.61
N THR A 51 -16.14 -3.34 15.66
CA THR A 51 -15.74 -3.09 14.28
C THR A 51 -16.95 -3.14 13.36
N SER A 52 -16.96 -2.27 12.36
CA SER A 52 -17.93 -2.28 11.26
C SER A 52 -17.64 -3.42 10.30
N GLN A 53 -18.71 -4.00 9.77
CA GLN A 53 -18.65 -4.99 8.69
C GLN A 53 -19.32 -4.45 7.45
N ILE A 54 -18.92 -4.96 6.29
CA ILE A 54 -19.42 -4.55 4.99
C ILE A 54 -20.41 -5.60 4.50
N ILE A 55 -21.55 -5.15 3.97
CA ILE A 55 -22.52 -6.05 3.32
C ILE A 55 -21.95 -6.51 1.98
N ILE A 56 -21.72 -7.81 1.85
CA ILE A 56 -21.25 -8.44 0.61
C ILE A 56 -22.38 -9.05 -0.21
N GLN A 57 -23.50 -9.37 0.42
CA GLN A 57 -24.65 -9.97 -0.25
C GLN A 57 -25.97 -9.52 0.38
N GLU A 58 -26.84 -9.00 -0.49
CA GLU A 58 -28.18 -8.57 -0.15
C GLU A 58 -29.16 -9.73 -0.37
N LYS A 59 -29.67 -10.33 0.72
CA LYS A 59 -30.71 -11.37 0.71
C LYS A 59 -31.85 -11.03 1.66
N HIS A 60 -32.47 -9.86 1.47
CA HIS A 60 -33.46 -9.32 2.39
C HIS A 60 -34.47 -10.39 2.88
N PRO A 61 -34.73 -10.49 4.20
CA PRO A 61 -34.27 -9.62 5.28
C PRO A 61 -32.90 -10.00 5.90
N LEU A 62 -32.19 -10.96 5.31
CA LEU A 62 -30.88 -11.42 5.76
C LEU A 62 -29.77 -10.77 4.92
N TYR A 63 -28.73 -10.28 5.57
CA TYR A 63 -27.58 -9.70 4.88
C TYR A 63 -26.34 -10.50 5.27
N VAL A 64 -25.53 -10.83 4.26
CA VAL A 64 -24.23 -11.45 4.51
C VAL A 64 -23.22 -10.34 4.63
N VAL A 65 -22.49 -10.35 5.74
CA VAL A 65 -21.54 -9.31 6.11
C VAL A 65 -20.15 -9.92 6.27
N LYS A 66 -19.13 -9.13 5.96
CA LYS A 66 -17.72 -9.52 6.04
C LYS A 66 -16.90 -8.37 6.61
N ASP A 67 -15.85 -8.71 7.37
CA ASP A 67 -14.92 -7.69 7.86
C ASP A 67 -14.10 -7.11 6.69
N GLU A 68 -13.92 -5.79 6.68
CA GLU A 68 -13.19 -5.05 5.64
C GLU A 68 -11.76 -5.62 5.42
N THR A 69 -11.07 -5.95 6.52
CA THR A 69 -9.72 -6.54 6.48
C THR A 69 -9.71 -7.93 5.82
N THR A 70 -10.74 -8.74 6.04
CA THR A 70 -10.83 -10.06 5.43
C THR A 70 -11.29 -10.00 3.97
N GLN A 71 -11.98 -8.92 3.59
CA GLN A 71 -12.34 -8.65 2.20
C GLN A 71 -11.12 -8.23 1.41
N SER A 72 -10.33 -7.28 1.90
CA SER A 72 -9.08 -6.86 1.26
C SER A 72 -8.06 -8.00 1.16
N LEU A 73 -7.93 -8.83 2.19
CA LEU A 73 -7.08 -10.03 2.12
C LEU A 73 -7.55 -11.05 1.09
N HIS A 74 -8.86 -11.25 0.95
CA HIS A 74 -9.40 -12.14 -0.08
C HIS A 74 -9.14 -11.58 -1.48
N GLU A 75 -9.35 -10.28 -1.68
CA GLU A 75 -9.07 -9.61 -2.95
C GLU A 75 -7.59 -9.71 -3.30
N PHE A 76 -6.69 -9.46 -2.34
CA PHE A 76 -5.25 -9.64 -2.50
C PHE A 76 -4.86 -11.09 -2.85
N ALA A 77 -5.43 -12.07 -2.15
CA ALA A 77 -5.18 -13.48 -2.46
C ALA A 77 -5.70 -13.87 -3.85
N SER A 78 -6.78 -13.23 -4.31
CA SER A 78 -7.40 -13.48 -5.62
C SER A 78 -6.67 -12.78 -6.75
N SER A 79 -6.19 -11.54 -6.53
CA SER A 79 -5.37 -10.80 -7.50
C SER A 79 -3.97 -11.37 -7.64
N GLY A 80 -3.53 -12.14 -6.65
CA GLY A 80 -2.17 -12.64 -6.55
C GLY A 80 -1.17 -11.53 -6.26
N ILE A 81 0.08 -11.94 -6.08
CA ILE A 81 1.21 -11.02 -5.98
C ILE A 81 1.65 -10.71 -7.42
N PRO A 82 1.63 -9.44 -7.88
CA PRO A 82 1.98 -9.07 -9.25
C PRO A 82 3.34 -9.64 -9.70
N ASP A 83 4.34 -9.63 -8.81
CA ASP A 83 5.69 -10.13 -9.10
C ASP A 83 5.76 -11.65 -9.30
N VAL A 84 4.83 -12.41 -8.72
CA VAL A 84 4.84 -13.89 -8.80
C VAL A 84 4.04 -14.39 -10.00
N MET A 85 2.98 -13.66 -10.40
CA MET A 85 2.14 -14.05 -11.54
C MET A 85 2.86 -13.91 -12.90
N CYS A 86 3.82 -12.99 -13.02
CA CYS A 86 4.69 -12.90 -14.20
C CYS A 86 5.55 -14.16 -14.41
N GLN A 87 5.99 -14.81 -13.32
CA GLN A 87 6.85 -16.00 -13.40
C GLN A 87 6.09 -17.25 -13.87
N SER A 88 4.78 -17.33 -13.61
CA SER A 88 3.98 -18.51 -13.96
C SER A 88 3.80 -18.71 -15.47
N SER A 89 3.83 -17.63 -16.26
CA SER A 89 3.77 -17.70 -17.73
C SER A 89 5.10 -18.09 -18.40
N MET A 90 6.22 -18.07 -17.66
CA MET A 90 7.54 -18.39 -18.20
C MET A 90 7.87 -19.88 -18.19
N TYR A 91 7.16 -20.72 -17.44
CA TYR A 91 7.41 -22.17 -17.38
C TYR A 91 6.98 -22.94 -18.64
N ALA A 92 6.55 -22.27 -19.71
CA ALA A 92 6.24 -22.89 -21.00
C ALA A 92 7.41 -22.82 -22.01
N ASN A 93 8.49 -22.08 -21.70
CA ASN A 93 9.66 -22.00 -22.56
C ASN A 93 10.91 -22.47 -21.80
N ASP A 94 11.65 -23.40 -22.39
CA ASP A 94 12.94 -23.93 -21.93
C ASP A 94 14.06 -22.86 -22.00
N CYS A 95 13.91 -21.73 -21.30
CA CYS A 95 15.05 -20.90 -20.89
C CYS A 95 15.39 -21.31 -19.46
N THR A 96 16.59 -21.83 -19.23
CA THR A 96 17.03 -22.16 -17.88
C THR A 96 17.02 -20.88 -17.03
N ASN A 97 16.55 -20.98 -15.78
CA ASN A 97 16.47 -19.84 -14.87
C ASN A 97 17.81 -19.09 -14.73
N GLU A 98 18.94 -19.77 -14.96
CA GLU A 98 20.27 -19.17 -14.97
C GLU A 98 20.46 -18.11 -16.07
N GLU A 99 19.95 -18.33 -17.28
CA GLU A 99 20.14 -17.45 -18.43
C GLU A 99 19.34 -16.14 -18.27
N LEU A 100 18.14 -16.22 -17.67
CA LEU A 100 17.32 -15.05 -17.33
C LEU A 100 17.96 -14.21 -16.22
N ILE A 101 18.48 -14.88 -15.17
CA ILE A 101 19.21 -14.20 -14.09
C ILE A 101 20.47 -13.51 -14.61
N GLU A 102 21.19 -14.13 -15.55
CA GLU A 102 22.36 -13.52 -16.18
C GLU A 102 22.00 -12.32 -17.06
N ASN A 103 20.91 -12.40 -17.83
CA ASN A 103 20.41 -11.30 -18.64
C ASN A 103 19.96 -10.11 -17.79
N GLU A 104 19.25 -10.34 -16.68
CA GLU A 104 18.88 -9.30 -15.71
C GLU A 104 20.13 -8.65 -15.10
N LYS A 105 21.09 -9.46 -14.61
CA LYS A 105 22.36 -8.95 -14.09
C LYS A 105 23.16 -8.16 -15.13
N CYS A 106 23.11 -8.55 -16.41
CA CYS A 106 23.73 -7.81 -17.49
C CYS A 106 23.06 -6.45 -17.71
N SER A 107 21.72 -6.41 -17.70
CA SER A 107 20.96 -5.17 -17.84
C SER A 107 21.22 -4.18 -16.69
N GLU A 108 21.33 -4.68 -15.46
CA GLU A 108 21.67 -3.88 -14.27
C GLU A 108 23.10 -3.33 -14.35
N LYS A 109 24.07 -4.16 -14.76
CA LYS A 109 25.46 -3.73 -14.96
C LYS A 109 25.58 -2.64 -16.03
N GLU A 110 24.80 -2.75 -17.11
CA GLU A 110 24.74 -1.70 -18.13
C GLU A 110 24.15 -0.40 -17.59
N PHE A 111 23.08 -0.49 -16.79
CA PHE A 111 22.46 0.68 -16.16
C PHE A 111 23.44 1.39 -15.21
N ILE A 112 24.14 0.63 -14.37
CA ILE A 112 25.20 1.14 -13.48
C ILE A 112 26.31 1.81 -14.30
N SER A 113 26.71 1.20 -15.41
CA SER A 113 27.74 1.77 -16.29
C SER A 113 27.30 3.09 -16.93
N LYS A 114 26.03 3.20 -17.33
CA LYS A 114 25.43 4.45 -17.83
C LYS A 114 25.38 5.52 -16.74
N LEU A 115 25.03 5.16 -15.51
CA LEU A 115 25.04 6.07 -14.36
C LEU A 115 26.45 6.59 -14.04
N LYS A 116 27.45 5.69 -13.95
CA LYS A 116 28.85 6.07 -13.74
C LYS A 116 29.34 7.05 -14.81
N ARG A 117 29.07 6.75 -16.09
CA ARG A 117 29.42 7.65 -17.19
C ARG A 117 28.76 9.03 -17.08
N ARG A 118 27.51 9.10 -16.62
CA ARG A 118 26.81 10.38 -16.37
C ARG A 118 27.47 11.16 -15.22
N LEU A 119 27.83 10.49 -14.14
CA LEU A 119 28.55 11.10 -13.01
C LEU A 119 29.93 11.62 -13.44
N ASP A 120 30.70 10.86 -14.23
CA ASP A 120 32.00 11.31 -14.74
C ASP A 120 31.88 12.53 -15.68
N LYS A 121 30.79 12.59 -16.46
CA LYS A 121 30.50 13.76 -17.30
C LYS A 121 30.13 14.97 -16.45
N LEU A 122 29.34 14.76 -15.39
CA LEU A 122 28.98 15.82 -14.45
C LEU A 122 30.19 16.33 -13.68
N ALA A 123 31.06 15.45 -13.20
CA ALA A 123 32.29 15.83 -12.49
C ALA A 123 33.23 16.66 -13.38
N ARG A 124 33.42 16.25 -14.64
CA ARG A 124 34.20 17.03 -15.61
C ARG A 124 33.56 18.36 -15.95
N HIS A 125 32.23 18.40 -16.05
CA HIS A 125 31.50 19.64 -16.28
C HIS A 125 31.61 20.59 -15.08
N ALA A 126 31.50 20.09 -13.84
CA ALA A 126 31.69 20.88 -12.63
C ALA A 126 33.12 21.44 -12.55
N ALA A 127 34.13 20.61 -12.84
CA ALA A 127 35.52 21.04 -12.91
C ALA A 127 35.77 22.09 -14.00
N ALA A 128 35.17 21.93 -15.19
CA ALA A 128 35.36 22.82 -16.33
C ALA A 128 34.54 24.13 -16.24
N SER A 129 33.36 24.09 -15.62
CA SER A 129 32.51 25.26 -15.41
C SER A 129 32.97 26.16 -14.27
N GLY A 130 33.98 25.73 -13.50
CA GLY A 130 34.49 26.48 -12.35
C GLY A 130 33.43 26.71 -11.27
N SER A 131 32.30 25.99 -11.32
CA SER A 131 31.20 26.08 -10.35
C SER A 131 31.57 25.28 -9.10
N LEU A 132 32.68 25.65 -8.48
CA LEU A 132 32.83 25.52 -7.02
C LEU A 132 32.00 26.64 -6.39
N GLU A 133 30.67 26.49 -6.41
CA GLU A 133 29.85 27.04 -5.33
C GLU A 133 30.17 26.20 -4.09
N GLY A 134 31.26 26.54 -3.40
CA GLY A 134 31.57 25.90 -2.13
C GLY A 134 32.93 26.23 -1.55
N GLU A 135 34.02 26.16 -2.33
CA GLU A 135 35.36 26.37 -1.77
C GLU A 135 36.29 27.16 -2.69
N PRO A 136 37.03 28.15 -2.15
CA PRO A 136 37.99 28.89 -2.94
C PRO A 136 39.10 27.94 -3.43
N THR A 137 39.20 27.77 -4.76
CA THR A 137 40.28 26.98 -5.37
C THR A 137 41.66 27.52 -4.95
N SER A 138 42.63 26.64 -4.75
CA SER A 138 44.01 26.98 -4.35
C SER A 138 44.60 28.13 -5.18
N VAL A 139 44.38 28.13 -6.50
CA VAL A 139 44.84 29.20 -7.41
C VAL A 139 44.21 30.56 -7.12
N MET A 140 42.96 30.59 -6.66
CA MET A 140 42.27 31.83 -6.30
C MET A 140 42.77 32.36 -4.95
N ILE A 141 43.03 31.48 -3.98
CA ILE A 141 43.62 31.85 -2.69
C ILE A 141 45.01 32.45 -2.91
N GLU A 142 45.85 31.81 -3.72
CA GLU A 142 47.21 32.30 -4.01
C GLU A 142 47.20 33.70 -4.66
N LYS A 143 46.28 33.94 -5.61
CA LYS A 143 46.08 35.27 -6.20
C LYS A 143 45.62 36.31 -5.16
N GLN A 144 44.74 35.93 -4.23
CA GLN A 144 44.30 36.81 -3.17
C GLN A 144 45.44 37.14 -2.19
N CYS A 145 46.29 36.17 -1.84
CA CYS A 145 47.48 36.41 -1.00
C CYS A 145 48.43 37.41 -1.65
N VAL A 146 48.76 37.24 -2.94
CA VAL A 146 49.64 38.18 -3.66
C VAL A 146 49.05 39.58 -3.70
N LEU A 147 47.74 39.73 -3.89
CA LEU A 147 47.08 41.04 -3.87
C LEU A 147 47.11 41.67 -2.47
N ILE A 148 46.92 40.89 -1.41
CA ILE A 148 47.01 41.36 -0.03
C ILE A 148 48.44 41.85 0.26
N ASP A 149 49.47 41.09 -0.11
CA ASP A 149 50.87 41.49 0.10
C ASP A 149 51.23 42.79 -0.65
N GLN A 150 50.73 42.93 -1.88
CA GLN A 150 50.91 44.16 -2.67
C GLN A 150 50.17 45.36 -2.06
N LEU A 151 49.06 45.13 -1.36
CA LEU A 151 48.30 46.18 -0.67
C LEU A 151 48.97 46.55 0.65
N CYS A 152 49.43 45.59 1.45
CA CYS A 152 50.18 45.84 2.69
C CYS A 152 51.44 46.66 2.40
N THR A 153 52.20 46.29 1.36
CA THR A 153 53.41 47.04 0.96
C THR A 153 53.13 48.45 0.44
N ARG A 154 51.95 48.73 -0.13
CA ARG A 154 51.55 50.07 -0.58
C ARG A 154 50.95 50.94 0.53
N LEU A 155 50.46 50.31 1.60
CA LEU A 155 49.78 50.97 2.71
C LEU A 155 50.67 51.09 3.95
N ASP A 156 51.94 50.65 3.90
CA ASP A 156 52.88 50.60 5.02
C ASP A 156 52.27 49.93 6.28
N LEU A 157 51.52 48.83 6.08
CA LEU A 157 50.96 47.98 7.14
C LEU A 157 51.89 46.82 7.51
#